data_AF-A0A357Z3C6-F1
#
_entry.id   AF-A0A357Z3C6-F1
#
_cell.length_a   1.000
_cell.length_b   1.000
_cell.length_c   1.000
_cell.angle_alpha   90.00
_cell.angle_beta   90.00
_cell.angle_gamma   90.00
#
_symmetry.space_group_name_H-M   'P 1'
#
loop_
_entity.id
_entity.type
_entity.pdbx_description
1 polymer ?
#
loop_
_entity_poly.entity_id
_entity_poly.type
_entity_poly.pdbx_seq_one_letter_code
_entity_poly.pdbx_strand_id
1 'polypeptide(L)'
;MADLHVNIAGVELANPVIAASGTFGFGREFSEFYPLSALGGVACKGLTLRARPGNPPPRIAETPAGMLNSVGLQNPGADAFIKNDLPWLKKQGTAVIANIAGSTPEEYCALAEKLCGAGADIIELNISCPNVKRGGMQFGTTCESAG
;
A
#
# COMPACT_ATOMS: atom_id res chain seq x y z
N MET A 1 19.90 -14.49 20.79
CA MET A 1 19.15 -13.43 20.08
C MET A 1 17.68 -13.80 20.15
N ALA A 2 16.77 -12.83 20.26
CA ALA A 2 15.33 -13.13 20.32
C ALA A 2 14.82 -13.58 18.96
N ASP A 3 13.85 -14.51 18.94
CA ASP A 3 13.09 -14.84 17.75
C ASP A 3 12.07 -13.71 17.48
N LEU A 4 12.05 -13.22 16.25
CA LEU A 4 11.18 -12.11 15.84
C LEU A 4 10.09 -12.54 14.85
N HIS A 5 10.02 -13.82 14.45
CA HIS A 5 9.01 -14.26 13.49
C HIS A 5 7.58 -14.00 13.99
N VAL A 6 6.70 -13.58 13.08
CA VAL A 6 5.28 -13.34 13.37
C VAL A 6 4.40 -13.83 12.23
N ASN A 7 3.20 -14.30 12.56
CA ASN A 7 2.16 -14.63 11.58
C ASN A 7 1.10 -13.52 11.55
N ILE A 8 0.83 -12.96 10.37
CA ILE A 8 -0.23 -11.97 10.15
C ILE A 8 -1.18 -12.50 9.09
N ALA A 9 -2.45 -12.73 9.48
CA ALA A 9 -3.51 -13.22 8.59
C ALA A 9 -3.12 -14.48 7.79
N GLY A 10 -2.33 -15.38 8.38
CA GLY A 10 -1.86 -16.62 7.74
C GLY A 10 -0.57 -16.48 6.95
N VAL A 11 0.04 -15.28 6.91
CA VAL A 11 1.32 -15.04 6.25
C VAL A 11 2.43 -14.96 7.29
N GLU A 12 3.45 -15.80 7.14
CA GLU A 12 4.65 -15.78 7.98
C GLU A 12 5.59 -14.65 7.56
N LEU A 13 5.97 -13.81 8.51
CA LEU A 13 6.94 -12.73 8.33
C LEU A 13 8.20 -13.03 9.15
N ALA A 14 9.37 -12.78 8.56
CA ALA A 14 10.66 -13.01 9.21
C ALA A 14 10.87 -12.15 10.48
N ASN A 15 10.18 -11.01 10.55
CA ASN A 15 10.16 -10.09 11.69
C ASN A 15 8.94 -9.16 11.60
N PRO A 16 8.57 -8.39 12.65
CA PRO A 16 7.38 -7.54 12.61
C PRO A 16 7.60 -6.19 11.91
N VAL A 17 8.78 -5.92 11.32
CA VAL A 17 9.09 -4.62 10.73
C VAL A 17 8.56 -4.57 9.30
N ILE A 18 7.56 -3.71 9.07
CA ILE A 18 6.93 -3.49 7.78
C ILE A 18 7.16 -2.04 7.35
N ALA A 19 7.65 -1.84 6.13
CA ALA A 19 7.74 -0.49 5.56
C ALA A 19 6.34 0.04 5.22
N ALA A 20 5.97 1.21 5.76
CA ALA A 20 4.62 1.75 5.64
C ALA A 20 4.26 2.18 4.21
N SER A 21 2.97 2.05 3.86
CA SER A 21 2.49 2.47 2.54
C SER A 21 2.72 3.95 2.30
N GLY A 22 3.25 4.26 1.11
CA GLY A 22 3.48 5.63 0.67
C GLY A 22 4.80 6.24 1.10
N THR A 23 5.60 5.59 1.96
CA THR A 23 6.94 6.04 2.37
C THR A 23 8.07 5.25 1.70
N PHE A 24 7.75 4.10 1.08
CA PHE A 24 8.74 3.14 0.55
C PHE A 24 8.58 2.81 -0.94
N GLY A 25 7.69 3.54 -1.63
CA GLY A 25 7.39 3.29 -3.05
C GLY A 25 6.94 1.86 -3.32
N PHE A 26 7.65 1.19 -4.22
CA PHE A 26 7.55 -0.26 -4.47
C PHE A 26 8.87 -1.00 -4.11
N GLY A 27 9.73 -0.36 -3.31
CA GLY A 27 10.96 -0.95 -2.76
C GLY A 27 12.23 -0.82 -3.60
N ARG A 28 12.14 -0.44 -4.89
CA ARG A 28 13.30 -0.37 -5.79
C ARG A 28 14.36 0.61 -5.31
N GLU A 29 13.93 1.83 -4.97
CA GLU A 29 14.81 2.91 -4.54
C GLU A 29 15.56 2.53 -3.24
N PHE A 30 14.88 1.83 -2.33
CA PHE A 30 15.49 1.41 -1.07
C PHE A 30 16.36 0.16 -1.18
N SER A 31 16.13 -0.68 -2.19
CA SER A 31 16.96 -1.86 -2.46
C SER A 31 18.41 -1.52 -2.84
N GLU A 32 18.66 -0.27 -3.24
CA GLU A 32 20.01 0.25 -3.49
C GLU A 32 20.83 0.45 -2.19
N PHE A 33 20.16 0.54 -1.03
CA PHE A 33 20.81 0.77 0.26
C PHE A 33 21.00 -0.51 1.07
N TYR A 34 20.03 -1.44 1.02
CA TYR A 34 20.08 -2.70 1.75
C TYR A 34 19.14 -3.76 1.15
N PRO A 35 19.38 -5.07 1.38
CA PRO A 35 18.49 -6.12 0.89
C PRO A 35 17.12 -6.05 1.57
N LEU A 36 16.04 -6.01 0.78
CA LEU A 36 14.68 -5.88 1.33
C LEU A 36 14.26 -7.07 2.19
N SER A 37 14.92 -8.23 2.07
CA SER A 37 14.72 -9.41 2.93
C SER A 37 15.02 -9.17 4.41
N ALA A 38 15.66 -8.04 4.76
CA ALA A 38 15.79 -7.61 6.15
C ALA A 38 14.45 -7.19 6.77
N LEU A 39 13.44 -6.84 5.96
CA LEU A 39 12.10 -6.46 6.40
C LEU A 39 11.16 -7.66 6.40
N GLY A 40 10.25 -7.71 7.38
CA GLY A 40 9.14 -8.66 7.39
C GLY A 40 8.18 -8.44 6.21
N GLY A 41 7.94 -7.18 5.85
CA GLY A 41 7.10 -6.85 4.70
C GLY A 41 7.30 -5.45 4.14
N VAL A 42 6.79 -5.24 2.93
CA VAL A 42 6.69 -3.94 2.28
C VAL A 42 5.22 -3.67 1.96
N ALA A 43 4.64 -2.67 2.62
CA ALA A 43 3.36 -2.10 2.21
C ALA A 43 3.59 -1.16 1.04
N CYS A 44 3.22 -1.63 -0.15
CA CYS A 44 3.39 -0.91 -1.40
C CYS A 44 2.61 0.42 -1.39
N LYS A 45 3.02 1.35 -2.25
CA LYS A 45 2.25 2.57 -2.52
C LYS A 45 0.80 2.24 -2.83
N GLY A 46 -0.14 2.98 -2.22
CA GLY A 46 -1.58 2.81 -2.46
C GLY A 46 -1.96 2.78 -3.94
N LEU A 47 -2.44 1.63 -4.38
CA LEU A 47 -2.83 1.34 -5.75
C LEU A 47 -4.28 1.71 -5.97
N THR A 48 -4.59 2.15 -7.19
CA THR A 48 -5.95 2.29 -7.70
C THR A 48 -6.09 1.47 -8.98
N LEU A 49 -7.33 1.18 -9.40
CA LEU A 49 -7.58 0.44 -10.65
C LEU A 49 -6.88 1.09 -11.86
N ARG A 50 -6.94 2.43 -11.94
CA ARG A 50 -6.31 3.24 -12.99
C ARG A 50 -5.18 4.08 -12.40
N ALA A 51 -4.25 4.52 -13.24
CA ALA A 51 -3.18 5.42 -12.85
C ALA A 51 -3.73 6.75 -12.31
N ARG A 52 -3.01 7.32 -11.34
CA ARG A 52 -3.32 8.65 -10.77
C ARG A 52 -2.07 9.53 -10.80
N PRO A 53 -2.16 10.78 -11.27
CA PRO A 53 -1.02 11.71 -11.30
C PRO A 53 -0.67 12.29 -9.91
N GLY A 54 -1.59 12.19 -8.95
CA GLY A 54 -1.47 12.84 -7.64
C GLY A 54 -1.92 14.30 -7.66
N ASN A 55 -1.77 14.98 -6.53
CA ASN A 55 -2.14 16.40 -6.37
C ASN A 55 -1.09 17.33 -6.97
N PRO A 56 -1.38 18.61 -7.26
CA PRO A 56 -0.35 19.58 -7.64
C PRO A 56 0.64 19.84 -6.47
N PRO A 57 1.88 20.27 -6.76
CA PRO A 57 2.80 20.76 -5.73
C PRO A 57 2.33 22.09 -5.11
N PRO A 58 2.75 22.43 -3.88
CA PRO A 58 3.61 21.65 -2.99
C PRO A 58 2.87 20.46 -2.35
N ARG A 59 3.56 19.31 -2.27
CA ARG A 59 2.98 18.05 -1.76
C ARG A 59 3.43 17.69 -0.35
N ILE A 60 4.43 18.39 0.19
CA ILE A 60 5.00 18.12 1.52
C ILE A 60 5.30 19.44 2.23
N ALA A 61 5.21 19.42 3.56
CA ALA A 61 5.63 20.51 4.43
C ALA A 61 6.18 19.94 5.74
N GLU A 62 7.28 20.51 6.23
CA GLU A 62 7.87 20.11 7.51
C GLU A 62 7.05 20.63 8.70
N THR A 63 7.04 19.87 9.80
CA THR A 63 6.46 20.29 11.07
C THR A 63 7.40 19.91 12.22
N PRO A 64 7.29 20.51 13.42
CA PRO A 64 8.01 20.02 14.58
C PRO A 64 7.77 18.52 14.78
N ALA A 65 8.83 17.73 14.81
CA ALA A 65 8.81 16.27 14.94
C ALA A 65 7.99 15.52 13.87
N GLY A 66 7.82 16.07 12.67
CA GLY A 66 7.07 15.39 11.62
C GLY A 66 6.99 16.12 10.28
N MET A 67 6.02 15.69 9.46
CA MET A 67 5.72 16.32 8.18
C MET A 67 4.25 16.14 7.80
N LEU A 68 3.73 17.07 7.02
CA LEU A 68 2.46 16.94 6.30
C LEU A 68 2.73 16.46 4.87
N ASN A 69 1.79 15.68 4.32
CA ASN A 69 1.81 15.30 2.92
C ASN A 69 0.42 15.41 2.26
N SER A 70 0.43 15.76 0.98
CA SER A 70 -0.74 15.81 0.10
C SER A 70 -0.34 15.24 -1.26
N VAL A 71 0.06 13.96 -1.28
CA VAL A 71 0.52 13.31 -2.54
C VAL A 71 -0.63 13.04 -3.50
N GLY A 72 -1.86 12.84 -3.00
CA GLY A 72 -3.04 12.58 -3.82
C GLY A 72 -3.10 11.18 -4.44
N LEU A 73 -2.51 10.19 -3.77
CA LEU A 73 -2.43 8.79 -4.23
C LEU A 73 -1.81 8.65 -5.63
N GLN A 74 -0.74 9.39 -5.94
CA GLN A 74 0.00 9.16 -7.19
C GLN A 74 0.46 7.70 -7.27
N ASN A 75 0.07 7.00 -8.35
CA ASN A 75 0.39 5.60 -8.58
C ASN A 75 0.22 5.23 -10.07
N PRO A 76 0.87 4.17 -10.56
CA PRO A 76 0.84 3.78 -11.99
C PRO A 76 -0.42 3.01 -12.38
N GLY A 77 -1.31 2.68 -11.43
CA GLY A 77 -2.44 1.79 -11.62
C GLY A 77 -2.07 0.32 -11.43
N ALA A 78 -3.08 -0.49 -11.14
CA ALA A 78 -2.92 -1.91 -10.80
C ALA A 78 -2.22 -2.73 -11.90
N ASP A 79 -2.62 -2.55 -13.16
CA ASP A 79 -2.08 -3.35 -14.27
C ASP A 79 -0.59 -3.09 -14.51
N ALA A 80 -0.16 -1.84 -14.39
CA ALA A 80 1.24 -1.48 -14.51
C ALA A 80 2.08 -2.04 -13.35
N PHE A 81 1.57 -1.97 -12.12
CA PHE A 81 2.21 -2.56 -10.94
C PHE A 81 2.35 -4.09 -11.08
N ILE A 82 1.29 -4.78 -11.47
CA ILE A 82 1.28 -6.24 -11.67
C ILE A 82 2.26 -6.66 -12.75
N LYS A 83 2.38 -5.88 -13.83
CA LYS A 83 3.29 -6.19 -14.92
C LYS A 83 4.76 -5.96 -14.56
N ASN A 84 5.07 -4.89 -13.84
CA ASN A 84 6.44 -4.37 -13.76
C ASN A 84 7.07 -4.47 -12.36
N ASP A 85 6.31 -4.24 -11.30
CA ASP A 85 6.83 -4.05 -9.94
C ASP A 85 6.61 -5.28 -9.07
N LEU A 86 5.40 -5.85 -9.08
CA LEU A 86 5.05 -7.03 -8.29
C LEU A 86 5.98 -8.22 -8.57
N PRO A 87 6.26 -8.63 -9.83
CA PRO A 87 7.10 -9.80 -10.10
C PRO A 87 8.56 -9.59 -9.66
N TRP A 88 9.02 -8.35 -9.62
CA TRP A 88 10.34 -8.02 -9.08
C TRP A 88 10.33 -8.06 -7.56
N LEU A 89 9.33 -7.46 -6.91
CA LEU A 89 9.25 -7.38 -5.46
C LEU A 89 9.10 -8.76 -4.81
N LYS A 90 8.35 -9.68 -5.45
CA LYS A 90 8.23 -11.09 -5.02
C LYS A 90 9.57 -11.84 -4.96
N LYS A 91 10.60 -11.36 -5.67
CA LYS A 91 11.95 -11.95 -5.67
C LYS A 91 12.86 -11.41 -4.57
N GLN A 92 12.40 -10.44 -3.77
CA GLN A 92 13.24 -9.74 -2.80
C GLN A 92 13.27 -10.37 -1.40
N GLY A 93 12.54 -11.47 -1.19
CA GLY A 93 12.56 -12.20 0.09
C GLY A 93 11.85 -11.49 1.24
N THR A 94 10.84 -10.68 0.94
CA THR A 94 9.99 -9.97 1.90
C THR A 94 8.52 -10.10 1.49
N ALA A 95 7.58 -10.02 2.43
CA ALA A 95 6.17 -10.11 2.13
C ALA A 95 5.68 -8.87 1.37
N VAL A 96 4.88 -9.07 0.33
CA VAL A 96 4.30 -7.98 -0.47
C VAL A 96 2.89 -7.69 0.01
N ILE A 97 2.75 -6.55 0.67
CA ILE A 97 1.46 -6.05 1.16
C ILE A 97 0.95 -5.02 0.16
N ALA A 98 -0.13 -5.34 -0.55
CA ALA A 98 -0.72 -4.44 -1.53
C ALA A 98 -1.73 -3.50 -0.84
N ASN A 99 -1.31 -2.25 -0.62
CA ASN A 99 -2.22 -1.18 -0.21
C ASN A 99 -3.14 -0.82 -1.37
N ILE A 100 -4.46 -0.87 -1.14
CA ILE A 100 -5.47 -0.58 -2.15
C ILE A 100 -6.34 0.58 -1.73
N ALA A 101 -6.63 1.46 -2.67
CA ALA A 101 -7.53 2.59 -2.51
C ALA A 101 -8.54 2.61 -3.66
N GLY A 102 -9.75 3.08 -3.36
CA GLY A 102 -10.86 3.14 -4.29
C GLY A 102 -11.88 4.18 -3.86
N SER A 103 -12.87 4.43 -4.71
CA SER A 103 -13.97 5.35 -4.44
C SER A 103 -15.26 4.63 -4.11
N THR A 104 -15.39 3.35 -4.49
CA THR A 104 -16.58 2.54 -4.20
C THR A 104 -16.18 1.13 -3.77
N PRO A 105 -17.02 0.42 -2.99
CA PRO A 105 -16.76 -0.97 -2.60
C PRO A 105 -16.45 -1.88 -3.80
N GLU A 106 -17.12 -1.67 -4.93
CA GLU A 106 -16.88 -2.44 -6.15
C GLU A 106 -15.47 -2.22 -6.70
N GLU A 107 -14.95 -0.99 -6.62
CA GLU A 107 -13.57 -0.71 -7.01
C GLU A 107 -12.57 -1.39 -6.07
N TYR A 108 -12.84 -1.39 -4.76
CA TYR A 108 -12.01 -2.11 -3.78
C TYR A 108 -12.02 -3.62 -4.03
N CYS A 109 -13.19 -4.24 -4.21
CA CYS A 109 -13.32 -5.67 -4.49
C CYS A 109 -12.59 -6.05 -5.78
N ALA A 110 -12.84 -5.32 -6.88
CA ALA A 110 -12.18 -5.60 -8.16
C ALA A 110 -10.66 -5.47 -8.08
N LEU A 111 -10.16 -4.50 -7.30
CA LEU A 111 -8.73 -4.31 -7.10
C LEU A 111 -8.12 -5.39 -6.21
N ALA A 112 -8.80 -5.78 -5.13
CA ALA A 112 -8.40 -6.87 -4.24
C ALA A 112 -8.34 -8.21 -5.00
N GLU A 113 -9.38 -8.57 -5.74
CA GLU A 113 -9.42 -9.78 -6.57
C GLU A 113 -8.27 -9.82 -7.58
N LYS A 114 -8.03 -8.69 -8.27
CA LYS A 114 -6.97 -8.58 -9.26
C LYS A 114 -5.58 -8.76 -8.63
N LEU A 115 -5.31 -8.12 -7.50
CA LEU A 115 -3.99 -8.16 -6.84
C LEU A 115 -3.75 -9.48 -6.11
N CYS A 116 -4.79 -10.07 -5.52
CA CYS A 116 -4.75 -11.41 -4.95
C CYS A 116 -4.44 -12.44 -6.03
N GLY A 117 -5.18 -12.41 -7.16
CA GLY A 117 -4.91 -13.30 -8.30
C GLY A 117 -3.54 -13.10 -8.95
N ALA A 118 -2.93 -11.93 -8.78
CA ALA A 118 -1.56 -11.63 -9.24
C ALA A 118 -0.46 -12.06 -8.26
N GLY A 119 -0.80 -12.48 -7.02
CA GLY A 119 0.15 -13.03 -6.06
C GLY A 119 0.67 -12.07 -5.00
N ALA A 120 -0.04 -10.97 -4.69
CA ALA A 120 0.19 -10.21 -3.46
C ALA A 120 -0.05 -11.10 -2.22
N ASP A 121 0.78 -10.96 -1.18
CA ASP A 121 0.70 -11.82 0.01
C ASP A 121 -0.42 -11.36 0.96
N ILE A 122 -0.59 -10.04 1.10
CA ILE A 122 -1.62 -9.43 1.95
C ILE A 122 -2.26 -8.26 1.19
N ILE A 123 -3.57 -8.08 1.35
CA ILE A 123 -4.28 -6.88 0.92
C ILE A 123 -4.47 -5.95 2.11
N GLU A 124 -4.03 -4.70 1.98
CA GLU A 124 -4.25 -3.63 2.96
C GLU A 124 -5.28 -2.64 2.42
N LEU A 125 -6.46 -2.58 3.06
CA LEU A 125 -7.54 -1.70 2.65
C LEU A 125 -7.32 -0.27 3.19
N ASN A 126 -7.00 0.67 2.29
CA ASN A 126 -6.93 2.09 2.64
C ASN A 126 -8.33 2.71 2.59
N ILE A 127 -9.01 2.71 3.75
CA ILE A 127 -10.37 3.25 3.92
C ILE A 127 -10.40 4.70 4.45
N SER A 128 -9.25 5.35 4.56
CA SER A 128 -9.14 6.74 5.03
C SER A 128 -9.34 7.77 3.91
N CYS A 129 -9.52 7.35 2.66
CA CYS A 129 -9.77 8.28 1.56
C CYS A 129 -11.23 8.80 1.62
N PRO A 130 -11.45 10.12 1.62
CA PRO A 130 -12.81 10.67 1.66
C PRO A 130 -13.55 10.30 0.38
N ASN A 131 -14.73 9.70 0.56
CA ASN A 131 -15.54 9.20 -0.55
C ASN A 131 -16.18 10.39 -1.31
N VAL A 132 -15.98 10.43 -2.64
CA VAL A 132 -16.47 11.52 -3.52
C VAL A 132 -17.95 11.42 -3.87
N LYS A 133 -18.61 10.27 -3.64
CA LYS A 133 -20.02 10.08 -4.03
C LYS A 133 -21.05 10.40 -2.94
N ARG A 134 -20.65 10.59 -1.67
CA ARG A 134 -21.55 10.94 -0.55
C ARG A 134 -20.89 11.88 0.46
N GLY A 135 -20.61 13.12 0.05
CA GLY A 135 -20.38 14.22 1.00
C GLY A 135 -19.06 14.19 1.79
N GLY A 136 -18.03 13.47 1.33
CA GLY A 136 -16.67 13.59 1.88
C GLY A 136 -16.39 12.79 3.16
N MET A 137 -17.28 11.89 3.58
CA MET A 137 -17.00 10.98 4.71
C MET A 137 -16.07 9.84 4.27
N GLN A 138 -15.11 9.48 5.14
CA GLN A 138 -14.17 8.38 4.89
C GLN A 138 -14.85 7.05 5.24
N PHE A 139 -14.58 5.99 4.48
CA PHE A 139 -15.09 4.63 4.75
C PHE A 139 -14.77 4.17 6.17
N GLY A 140 -13.63 4.60 6.72
CA GLY A 140 -13.20 4.28 8.08
C GLY A 140 -13.83 5.09 9.22
N THR A 141 -14.82 5.96 8.97
CA THR A 141 -15.43 6.78 10.03
C THR A 141 -16.60 6.12 10.76
N THR A 142 -17.29 5.15 10.17
CA THR A 142 -18.35 4.37 10.85
C THR A 142 -18.27 2.89 10.47
N CYS A 143 -18.76 2.01 11.35
CA CYS A 143 -18.84 0.58 11.03
C CYS A 143 -19.76 0.31 9.83
N GLU A 144 -20.88 1.03 9.76
CA GLU A 144 -21.85 0.92 8.66
C GLU A 144 -21.28 1.36 7.30
N SER A 145 -20.34 2.33 7.27
CA SER A 145 -19.74 2.73 6.01
C SER A 145 -18.69 1.75 5.50
N ALA A 146 -18.15 0.89 6.36
CA ALA A 146 -17.08 -0.05 6.02
C ALA A 146 -17.59 -1.41 5.48
N GLY A 147 -18.91 -1.70 5.56
CA GLY A 147 -19.51 -3.00 5.23
C GLY A 147 -20.80 -2.89 4.44
#